data_AF-A0A537DHK1-F1
#
_entry.id   AF-A0A537DHK1-F1
#
_cell.length_a   1.000
_cell.length_b   1.000
_cell.length_c   1.000
_cell.angle_alpha   90.00
_cell.angle_beta   90.00
_cell.angle_gamma   90.00
#
_symmetry.space_group_name_H-M   'P 1'
#
loop_
_entity.id
_entity.type
_entity.pdbx_description
1 polymer ?
#
loop_
_entity_poly.entity_id
_entity_poly.type
_entity_poly.pdbx_seq_one_letter_code
_entity_poly.pdbx_strand_id
1 'polypeptide(L)'
;MQAIVSFLDSKNDRTVRSLSKELEKTLGIHAPDPHFSFQSATEYNFAKLEARLHMFAKRSRRFRAHAGGLGLFTGFIPTLYIPVVRTPELSRLHLSLWRTISSMASGLSPHYKPESWVPHITLARDVIDERSLSKVIGRLCRK
;
A
#
# COMPACT_ATOMS: atom_id res chain seq x y z
N MET A 1 13.34 -8.18 1.56
CA MET A 1 11.87 -8.21 1.51
C MET A 1 11.43 -7.62 0.18
N GLN A 2 10.49 -8.27 -0.49
CA GLN A 2 9.99 -7.94 -1.82
C GLN A 2 8.48 -7.87 -1.77
N ALA A 3 7.86 -7.03 -2.61
CA ALA A 3 6.43 -6.85 -2.62
C ALA A 3 5.86 -6.79 -4.05
N ILE A 4 4.64 -7.29 -4.20
CA ILE A 4 3.82 -7.09 -5.39
C ILE A 4 2.85 -5.96 -5.10
N VAL A 5 2.93 -4.91 -5.90
CA VAL A 5 2.23 -3.64 -5.66
C VAL A 5 1.52 -3.17 -6.93
N SER A 6 0.53 -2.29 -6.75
CA SER A 6 0.06 -1.43 -7.83
C SER A 6 0.47 0.01 -7.57
N PHE A 7 1.04 0.64 -8.59
CA PHE A 7 1.17 2.08 -8.66
C PHE A 7 -0.17 2.72 -9.06
N LEU A 8 -0.30 4.01 -8.74
CA LEU A 8 -1.48 4.79 -9.06
C LEU A 8 -1.42 5.31 -10.50
N ASP A 9 -2.57 5.64 -11.09
CA ASP A 9 -2.58 6.41 -12.33
C ASP A 9 -1.99 7.81 -12.12
N SER A 10 -1.61 8.48 -13.22
CA SER A 10 -0.90 9.75 -13.16
C SER A 10 -1.64 10.87 -12.43
N LYS A 11 -2.98 10.86 -12.42
CA LYS A 11 -3.77 11.87 -11.71
C LYS A 11 -3.70 11.60 -10.20
N ASN A 12 -3.99 10.37 -9.79
CA ASN A 12 -4.01 10.00 -8.38
C ASN A 12 -2.61 9.99 -7.75
N ASP A 13 -1.57 9.59 -8.50
CA ASP A 13 -0.17 9.68 -8.08
C ASP A 13 0.21 11.14 -7.75
N ARG A 14 -0.09 12.09 -8.64
CA ARG A 14 0.16 13.52 -8.38
C ARG A 14 -0.56 14.02 -7.12
N THR A 15 -1.82 13.62 -6.93
CA THR A 15 -2.59 13.99 -5.74
C THR A 15 -1.94 13.47 -4.46
N VAL A 16 -1.58 12.19 -4.42
CA VAL A 16 -0.94 11.60 -3.23
C VAL A 16 0.44 12.20 -3.01
N ARG A 17 1.26 12.39 -4.05
CA ARG A 17 2.58 13.04 -3.91
C ARG A 17 2.49 14.47 -3.41
N SER A 18 1.46 15.22 -3.80
CA SER A 18 1.23 16.57 -3.27
C SER A 18 0.98 16.54 -1.77
N LEU A 19 0.15 15.61 -1.29
CA LEU A 19 -0.08 15.41 0.14
C LEU A 19 1.20 14.96 0.85
N SER A 20 1.90 13.97 0.30
CA SER A 20 3.16 13.47 0.84
C SER A 20 4.18 14.60 1.02
N LYS A 21 4.41 15.44 0.00
CA LYS A 21 5.33 16.59 0.09
C LYS A 21 4.99 17.58 1.21
N GLU A 22 3.71 17.75 1.52
CA GLU A 22 3.30 18.59 2.66
C GLU A 22 3.65 17.93 4.00
N LEU A 23 3.48 16.61 4.09
CA LEU A 23 3.84 15.83 5.27
C LEU A 23 5.35 15.76 5.46
N GLU A 24 6.13 15.56 4.39
CA GLU A 24 7.59 15.60 4.39
C GLU A 24 8.10 16.91 5.00
N LYS A 25 7.53 18.06 4.62
CA LYS A 25 7.88 19.37 5.21
C LYS A 25 7.54 19.48 6.70
N THR A 26 6.47 18.82 7.13
CA THR A 26 5.98 18.88 8.51
C THR A 26 6.76 17.94 9.43
N LEU A 27 7.16 16.79 8.89
CA LEU A 27 7.73 15.66 9.62
C LEU A 27 9.25 15.52 9.44
N GLY A 28 9.83 16.18 8.43
CA GLY A 28 11.25 16.07 8.11
C GLY A 28 11.65 14.71 7.55
N ILE A 29 10.74 14.04 6.81
CA ILE A 29 10.97 12.71 6.23
C ILE A 29 10.85 12.72 4.71
N HIS A 30 11.24 11.61 4.10
CA HIS A 30 10.88 11.28 2.73
C HIS A 30 9.72 10.27 2.71
N ALA A 31 8.69 10.57 1.93
CA ALA A 31 7.58 9.67 1.70
C ALA A 31 7.93 8.66 0.61
N PRO A 32 7.46 7.40 0.71
CA PRO A 32 7.66 6.42 -0.35
C PRO A 32 6.88 6.80 -1.61
N ASP A 33 7.25 6.18 -2.74
CA ASP A 33 6.45 6.26 -3.96
C ASP A 33 5.01 5.77 -3.70
N PRO A 34 3.97 6.48 -4.17
CA PRO A 34 2.58 6.05 -3.94
C PRO A 34 2.26 4.72 -4.59
N HIS A 35 1.97 3.73 -3.75
CA HIS A 35 1.50 2.41 -4.16
C HIS A 35 0.64 1.81 -3.05
N PHE A 36 -0.06 0.73 -3.37
CA PHE A 36 -0.57 -0.19 -2.35
C PHE A 36 -0.18 -1.63 -2.70
N SER A 37 0.05 -2.42 -1.66
CA SER A 37 0.67 -3.75 -1.76
C SER A 37 -0.37 -4.87 -1.67
N PHE A 38 -0.24 -5.87 -2.53
CA PHE A 38 -1.07 -7.08 -2.51
C PHE A 38 -0.40 -8.23 -1.75
N GLN A 39 0.93 -8.37 -1.87
CA GLN A 39 1.66 -9.44 -1.23
C GLN A 39 3.07 -8.97 -0.90
N SER A 40 3.57 -9.37 0.27
CA SER A 40 4.95 -9.17 0.68
C SER A 40 5.56 -10.50 1.08
N ALA A 41 6.80 -10.74 0.69
CA ALA A 41 7.56 -11.94 0.97
C ALA A 41 9.03 -11.60 1.26
N THR A 42 9.75 -12.50 1.90
CA THR A 42 11.21 -12.36 2.04
C THR A 42 11.84 -12.41 0.65
N GLU A 43 11.47 -13.42 -0.15
CA GLU A 43 11.99 -13.67 -1.50
C GLU A 43 10.91 -14.25 -2.42
N TYR A 44 11.07 -13.99 -3.72
CA TYR A 44 10.32 -14.64 -4.80
C TYR A 44 11.25 -15.36 -5.79
N ASN A 45 10.77 -16.45 -6.36
CA ASN A 45 11.34 -17.03 -7.58
C ASN A 45 10.94 -16.15 -8.78
N PHE A 46 11.75 -15.14 -9.10
CA PHE A 46 11.45 -14.15 -10.13
C PHE A 46 11.12 -14.74 -11.50
N ALA A 47 11.90 -15.72 -11.97
CA ALA A 47 11.70 -16.31 -13.29
C ALA A 47 10.29 -16.92 -13.45
N LYS A 48 9.77 -17.59 -12.41
CA LYS A 48 8.40 -18.12 -12.40
C LYS A 48 7.36 -17.05 -12.15
N LEU A 49 7.66 -16.11 -11.24
CA LEU A 49 6.77 -15.04 -10.82
C LEU A 49 6.40 -14.11 -11.98
N GLU A 50 7.39 -13.65 -12.74
CA GLU A 50 7.21 -12.69 -13.83
C GLU A 50 6.22 -13.21 -14.89
N ALA A 51 6.45 -14.43 -15.39
CA ALA A 51 5.56 -15.07 -16.36
C ALA A 51 4.12 -15.19 -15.84
N ARG A 52 3.96 -15.50 -14.54
CA ARG A 52 2.65 -15.66 -13.89
C ARG A 52 1.94 -14.32 -13.68
N LEU A 53 2.67 -13.28 -13.29
CA LEU A 53 2.14 -11.92 -13.20
C LEU A 53 1.72 -11.38 -14.56
N HIS A 54 2.49 -11.62 -15.63
CA HIS A 54 2.09 -11.22 -16.98
C HIS A 54 0.79 -11.89 -17.42
N MET A 55 0.65 -13.20 -17.21
CA MET A 55 -0.60 -13.91 -17.52
C MET A 55 -1.78 -13.40 -16.68
N PHE A 56 -1.55 -13.15 -15.39
CA PHE A 56 -2.56 -12.62 -14.49
C PHE A 56 -3.02 -11.22 -14.92
N ALA A 57 -2.08 -10.32 -15.23
CA ALA A 57 -2.36 -8.96 -15.68
C ALA A 57 -3.15 -8.93 -17.00
N LYS A 58 -2.81 -9.79 -17.97
CA LYS A 58 -3.55 -9.90 -19.25
C LYS A 58 -5.03 -10.29 -19.07
N ARG A 59 -5.35 -11.05 -18.01
CA ARG A 59 -6.73 -11.50 -17.71
C ARG A 59 -7.45 -10.58 -16.73
N SER A 60 -6.73 -9.68 -16.09
CA SER A 60 -7.28 -8.77 -15.09
C SER A 60 -7.99 -7.62 -15.78
N ARG A 61 -9.26 -7.38 -15.39
CA ARG A 61 -10.00 -6.20 -15.85
C ARG A 61 -9.56 -4.98 -15.05
N ARG A 62 -9.57 -3.81 -15.69
CA ARG A 62 -9.45 -2.54 -14.97
C ARG A 62 -10.55 -2.45 -13.92
N PHE A 63 -10.19 -1.98 -12.73
CA PHE A 63 -11.10 -1.75 -11.62
C PHE A 63 -10.88 -0.34 -11.07
N ARG A 64 -11.85 0.17 -10.33
CA ARG A 64 -11.70 1.40 -9.55
C ARG A 64 -11.45 1.02 -8.10
N ALA A 65 -10.42 1.60 -7.51
CA ALA A 65 -10.20 1.59 -6.07
C ALA A 65 -10.68 2.92 -5.49
N HIS A 66 -11.21 2.88 -4.28
CA HIS A 66 -11.58 4.07 -3.53
C HIS A 66 -10.60 4.20 -2.38
N ALA A 67 -10.04 5.39 -2.16
CA ALA A 67 -9.12 5.67 -1.08
C ALA A 67 -9.43 7.04 -0.51
N GLY A 68 -9.30 7.19 0.81
CA GLY A 68 -9.62 8.44 1.48
C GLY A 68 -9.48 8.35 2.99
N GLY A 69 -9.45 9.52 3.62
CA GLY A 69 -9.14 9.64 5.04
C GLY A 69 -7.68 9.35 5.37
N LEU A 70 -7.40 9.19 6.66
CA LEU A 70 -6.08 8.86 7.19
C LEU A 70 -6.23 7.72 8.18
N GLY A 71 -5.27 6.81 8.18
CA GLY A 71 -5.15 5.73 9.13
C GLY A 71 -3.74 5.66 9.72
N LEU A 72 -3.64 5.05 10.90
CA LEU A 72 -2.37 4.80 11.59
C LEU A 72 -2.28 3.31 11.91
N PHE A 73 -1.21 2.65 11.45
CA PHE A 73 -0.81 1.37 12.04
C PHE A 73 0.07 1.68 13.24
N THR A 74 -0.31 1.11 14.39
CA THR A 74 0.45 1.22 15.63
C THR A 74 1.49 0.10 15.73
N GLY A 75 2.41 0.19 16.69
CA GLY A 75 3.45 -0.79 16.94
C GLY A 75 4.84 -0.17 16.92
N PHE A 76 5.88 -1.01 16.77
CA PHE A 76 7.28 -0.58 16.77
C PHE A 76 7.63 0.39 15.63
N ILE A 77 6.94 0.26 14.50
CA ILE A 77 7.09 1.15 13.33
C ILE A 77 5.72 1.76 13.01
N PRO A 78 5.34 2.84 13.70
CA PRO A 78 4.10 3.54 13.39
C PRO A 78 4.07 4.00 11.94
N THR A 79 2.96 3.75 11.25
CA THR A 79 2.82 4.05 9.81
C THR A 79 1.55 4.84 9.57
N LEU A 80 1.69 6.07 9.07
CA LEU A 80 0.57 6.89 8.61
C LEU A 80 0.29 6.56 7.14
N TYR A 81 -0.99 6.34 6.80
CA TYR A 81 -1.40 5.92 5.47
C TYR A 81 -2.77 6.45 5.07
N ILE A 82 -3.08 6.38 3.77
CA ILE A 82 -4.43 6.54 3.23
C ILE A 82 -5.07 5.15 3.12
N PRO A 83 -6.16 4.85 3.85
CA PRO A 83 -6.90 3.61 3.69
C PRO A 83 -7.44 3.45 2.27
N VAL A 84 -7.29 2.26 1.70
CA VAL A 84 -7.98 1.88 0.46
C VAL A 84 -9.18 1.03 0.87
N VAL A 85 -10.36 1.36 0.33
CA VAL A 85 -11.59 0.60 0.58
C VAL A 85 -11.42 -0.79 0.00
N ARG A 86 -11.50 -1.80 0.87
CA ARG A 86 -11.45 -3.20 0.50
C ARG A 86 -12.81 -3.66 -0.07
N THR A 87 -13.09 -3.29 -1.32
CA THR A 87 -14.33 -3.67 -2.00
C THR A 87 -14.37 -5.19 -2.30
N PRO A 88 -15.55 -5.76 -2.61
CA PRO A 88 -15.65 -7.14 -3.08
C PRO A 88 -14.78 -7.42 -4.30
N GLU A 89 -14.74 -6.50 -5.28
CA GLU A 89 -13.94 -6.64 -6.50
C GLU A 89 -12.43 -6.69 -6.17
N LEU A 90 -11.96 -5.76 -5.32
CA LEU A 90 -10.57 -5.70 -4.91
C LEU A 90 -10.17 -6.94 -4.08
N SER A 91 -11.07 -7.41 -3.21
CA SER A 91 -10.86 -8.64 -2.44
C SER A 91 -10.75 -9.89 -3.31
N ARG A 92 -11.60 -10.01 -4.35
CA ARG A 92 -11.52 -11.13 -5.32
C ARG A 92 -10.23 -11.09 -6.12
N LEU A 93 -9.82 -9.90 -6.60
CA LEU A 93 -8.56 -9.71 -7.31
C LEU A 93 -7.38 -10.13 -6.41
N HIS A 94 -7.34 -9.63 -5.18
CA HIS A 94 -6.31 -9.96 -4.20
C HIS A 94 -6.25 -11.47 -3.91
N LEU A 95 -7.38 -12.11 -3.62
CA LEU A 95 -7.43 -13.55 -3.37
C LEU A 95 -6.95 -14.37 -4.57
N SER A 96 -7.37 -13.98 -5.79
CA SER A 96 -6.96 -14.65 -7.01
C SER A 96 -5.45 -14.49 -7.26
N LEU A 97 -4.91 -13.28 -7.06
CA LEU A 97 -3.48 -13.01 -7.16
C LEU A 97 -2.72 -13.84 -6.12
N TRP A 98 -3.11 -13.74 -4.85
CA TRP A 98 -2.52 -14.47 -3.73
C TRP A 98 -2.38 -15.96 -4.05
N ARG A 99 -3.47 -16.63 -4.45
CA ARG A 99 -3.45 -18.05 -4.83
C ARG A 99 -2.53 -18.34 -6.02
N THR A 100 -2.42 -17.41 -6.97
CA THR A 100 -1.62 -17.59 -8.18
C THR A 100 -0.12 -17.57 -7.90
N ILE A 101 0.34 -16.69 -7.00
CA ILE A 101 1.78 -16.41 -6.84
C ILE A 101 2.39 -16.91 -5.54
N SER A 102 1.58 -17.30 -4.54
CA SER A 102 2.10 -17.66 -3.20
C SER A 102 3.08 -18.84 -3.21
N SER A 103 2.90 -19.81 -4.11
CA SER A 103 3.82 -20.96 -4.25
C SER A 103 5.20 -20.59 -4.81
N MET A 104 5.36 -19.36 -5.28
CA MET A 104 6.62 -18.82 -5.82
C MET A 104 7.35 -17.94 -4.81
N ALA A 105 6.85 -17.85 -3.58
CA ALA A 105 7.34 -16.96 -2.53
C ALA A 105 7.80 -17.74 -1.30
N SER A 106 8.82 -17.24 -0.61
CA SER A 106 9.23 -17.71 0.71
C SER A 106 9.08 -16.60 1.74
N GLY A 107 8.70 -16.94 2.97
CA GLY A 107 8.51 -15.96 4.04
C GLY A 107 7.37 -14.97 3.76
N LEU A 108 6.22 -15.46 3.28
CA LEU A 108 5.03 -14.64 3.06
C LEU A 108 4.60 -13.92 4.35
N SER A 109 4.43 -12.61 4.27
CA SER A 109 3.98 -11.81 5.40
C SER A 109 2.52 -12.11 5.74
N PRO A 110 2.19 -12.44 7.00
CA PRO A 110 0.83 -12.78 7.41
C PRO A 110 -0.14 -11.60 7.28
N HIS A 111 0.34 -10.36 7.35
CA HIS A 111 -0.48 -9.15 7.21
C HIS A 111 -1.12 -8.99 5.83
N TYR A 112 -0.60 -9.70 4.82
CA TYR A 112 -1.13 -9.67 3.46
C TYR A 112 -2.00 -10.90 3.14
N LYS A 113 -2.21 -11.81 4.10
CA LYS A 113 -3.14 -12.93 3.90
C LYS A 113 -4.55 -12.41 3.59
N PRO A 114 -5.34 -13.12 2.76
CA PRO A 114 -6.69 -12.69 2.41
C PRO A 114 -7.57 -12.32 3.61
N GLU A 115 -7.42 -12.99 4.74
CA GLU A 115 -8.24 -12.77 5.93
C GLU A 115 -7.85 -11.50 6.69
N SER A 116 -6.57 -11.10 6.65
CA SER A 116 -6.01 -10.00 7.44
C SER A 116 -5.63 -8.77 6.61
N TRP A 117 -5.73 -8.83 5.29
CA TRP A 117 -5.24 -7.79 4.39
C TRP A 117 -5.98 -6.46 4.55
N VAL A 118 -5.20 -5.42 4.84
CA VAL A 118 -5.62 -4.01 4.90
C VAL A 118 -4.91 -3.24 3.79
N PRO A 119 -5.56 -3.00 2.63
CA PRO A 119 -4.94 -2.24 1.55
C PRO A 119 -4.80 -0.77 1.94
N HIS A 120 -3.63 -0.21 1.72
CA HIS A 120 -3.28 1.15 2.15
C HIS A 120 -2.20 1.76 1.27
N ILE A 121 -2.16 3.09 1.22
CA ILE A 121 -1.09 3.86 0.58
C ILE A 121 -0.29 4.55 1.68
N THR A 122 0.95 4.12 1.89
CA THR A 122 1.81 4.67 2.95
C THR A 122 2.21 6.12 2.64
N LEU A 123 2.07 6.99 3.64
CA LEU A 123 2.49 8.39 3.57
C LEU A 123 3.78 8.64 4.36
N ALA A 124 3.90 8.00 5.54
CA ALA A 124 5.02 8.19 6.45
C ALA A 124 5.24 6.95 7.33
N ARG A 125 6.50 6.69 7.72
CA ARG A 125 6.89 5.63 8.66
C ARG A 125 7.97 6.13 9.62
N ASP A 126 8.17 5.40 10.71
CA ASP A 126 9.29 5.50 11.67
C ASP A 126 9.41 6.78 12.50
N VAL A 127 8.80 7.89 12.07
CA VAL A 127 8.87 9.20 12.77
C VAL A 127 7.55 9.62 13.41
N ILE A 128 6.55 8.75 13.39
CA ILE A 128 5.21 9.09 13.89
C ILE A 128 5.14 8.81 15.38
N ASP A 129 5.15 9.89 16.15
CA ASP A 129 4.92 10.00 17.58
C ASP A 129 3.70 10.90 17.88
N GLU A 130 3.36 11.09 19.15
CA GLU A 130 2.22 11.91 19.56
C GLU A 130 2.29 13.36 19.04
N ARG A 131 3.49 13.97 19.11
CA ARG A 131 3.69 15.38 18.76
C ARG A 131 3.61 15.59 17.25
N SER A 132 4.23 14.72 16.48
CA SER A 132 4.22 14.74 15.02
C SER A 132 2.83 14.42 14.47
N LEU A 133 2.13 13.44 15.04
CA LEU A 133 0.75 13.11 14.65
C LEU A 133 -0.18 14.30 14.87
N SER A 134 -0.11 14.96 16.03
CA SER A 134 -0.91 16.15 16.34
C SER A 134 -0.67 17.28 15.34
N LYS A 135 0.59 17.53 14.96
CA LYS A 135 0.94 18.52 13.92
C LYS A 135 0.36 18.17 12.56
N VAL A 136 0.47 16.90 12.15
CA VAL A 136 -0.06 16.43 10.86
C VAL A 136 -1.57 16.60 10.79
N ILE A 137 -2.31 16.09 11.78
CA ILE A 137 -3.76 16.20 11.81
C ILE A 137 -4.18 17.68 11.85
N GLY A 138 -3.57 18.48 12.73
CA GLY A 138 -3.87 19.91 12.82
C GLY A 138 -3.58 20.69 11.53
N ARG A 139 -2.57 20.30 10.75
CA ARG A 139 -2.28 20.89 9.45
C ARG A 139 -3.31 20.51 8.39
N LEU A 140 -3.71 19.24 8.35
CA LEU A 140 -4.64 18.72 7.34
C LEU A 140 -6.08 19.18 7.57
N CYS A 141 -6.51 19.41 8.82
CA CYS A 141 -7.84 19.94 9.12
C CYS A 141 -8.08 21.40 8.67
N ARG A 142 -7.03 22.15 8.30
CA ARG A 142 -7.14 23.55 7.87
C ARG A 142 -7.23 23.71 6.34
N LYS A 143 -7.35 22.60 5.62
CA LYS A 143 -7.37 22.54 4.16
C LYS A 143 -8.78 22.26 3.68
#